data_AF-B8LRH0-F1
#
_entry.id   AF-B8LRH0-F1
#
_cell.length_a   1.000
_cell.length_b   1.000
_cell.length_c   1.000
_cell.angle_alpha   90.00
_cell.angle_beta   90.00
_cell.angle_gamma   90.00
#
_symmetry.space_group_name_H-M   'P 1'
#
loop_
_entity.id
_entity.type
_entity.pdbx_description
1 polymer ?
#
loop_
_entity_poly.entity_id
_entity_poly.type
_entity_poly.pdbx_seq_one_letter_code
_entity_poly.pdbx_strand_id
1 'polypeptide(L)' 'MKYVLLEMDRILRPTGYVIMRESPHFVNSVYNLASGMRWNCHKRDTKDAKNDEEKLLICQKKDWRSSKAASE' A
#
# COMPACT_ATOMS: atom_id res chain seq x y z
N MET A 1 6.78 12.74 -2.40
CA MET A 1 5.91 11.55 -2.18
C MET A 1 5.03 11.60 -0.94
N LYS A 2 5.48 12.07 0.23
CA LYS A 2 4.66 12.08 1.47
C LYS A 2 3.25 12.67 1.26
N TYR A 3 3.15 13.82 0.59
CA TYR A 3 1.85 14.45 0.31
C TYR A 3 0.98 13.66 -0.65
N VAL A 4 1.56 13.06 -1.69
CA VAL A 4 0.82 12.23 -2.67
C VAL A 4 0.14 11.05 -1.98
N LEU A 5 0.87 10.34 -1.11
CA LEU A 5 0.32 9.17 -0.42
C LEU A 5 -0.83 9.54 0.55
N LEU A 6 -0.79 10.74 1.14
CA LEU A 6 -1.89 11.27 1.95
C LEU A 6 -3.13 11.60 1.10
N GLU A 7 -2.95 12.21 -0.07
CA GLU A 7 -4.09 12.46 -0.97
C GLU A 7 -4.66 11.15 -1.52
N MET A 8 -3.81 10.15 -1.80
CA MET A 8 -4.27 8.80 -2.13
C MET A 8 -5.11 8.19 -1.01
N ASP A 9 -4.73 8.37 0.25
CA ASP A 9 -5.52 7.89 1.39
C ASP A 9 -6.89 8.57 1.51
N ARG A 10 -6.98 9.87 1.21
CA ARG A 10 -8.27 10.58 1.19
C ARG A 10 -9.20 10.10 0.08
N ILE A 11 -8.64 9.76 -1.09
CA ILE A 11 -9.41 9.30 -2.25
C ILE A 11 -9.82 7.82 -2.09
N LEU A 12 -8.94 6.99 -1.54
CA LEU A 12 -9.14 5.56 -1.46
C LEU A 12 -10.23 5.21 -0.44
N ARG A 13 -11.30 4.58 -0.91
CA ARG A 13 -12.38 4.07 -0.05
C ARG A 13 -11.89 2.90 0.83
N PRO A 14 -12.56 2.62 1.97
CA PRO A 14 -12.32 1.40 2.73
C PRO A 14 -12.33 0.16 1.83
N THR A 15 -11.48 -0.81 2.14
CA THR A 15 -11.22 -2.06 1.38
C THR A 15 -10.66 -1.87 -0.04
N GLY A 16 -10.52 -0.64 -0.51
CA GLY A 16 -9.94 -0.30 -1.81
C GLY A 16 -8.45 -0.67 -1.91
N TYR A 17 -8.00 -0.85 -3.15
CA TYR A 17 -6.63 -1.24 -3.47
C TYR A 17 -5.86 -0.14 -4.19
N VAL A 18 -4.57 -0.10 -3.91
CA VAL A 18 -3.56 0.66 -4.66
C VAL A 18 -2.53 -0.34 -5.17
N ILE A 19 -2.20 -0.22 -6.45
CA ILE A 19 -1.14 -0.97 -7.10
C ILE A 19 -0.16 0.05 -7.66
N MET A 20 1.10 -0.04 -7.25
CA MET A 20 2.17 0.82 -7.77
C MET A 20 3.33 -0.05 -8.25
N ARG A 21 3.99 0.42 -9.31
CA ARG A 21 5.21 -0.16 -9.87
C ARG A 21 6.28 0.93 -9.82
N GLU A 22 7.37 0.66 -9.13
CA GLU A 22 8.49 1.59 -8.98
C GLU A 22 9.74 0.83 -8.54
N SER A 23 10.89 1.47 -8.63
CA SER A 23 12.16 1.10 -8.05
C SER A 23 12.06 0.62 -6.60
N PRO A 24 12.93 -0.34 -6.22
CA PRO A 24 12.93 -0.93 -4.89
C PRO A 24 13.04 0.09 -3.75
N HIS A 25 13.80 1.17 -3.96
CA HIS A 25 13.98 2.22 -2.96
C HIS A 25 12.65 2.90 -2.65
N PHE A 26 11.94 3.36 -3.67
CA PHE A 26 10.67 4.05 -3.48
C PHE A 26 9.56 3.12 -3.00
N VAL A 27 9.52 1.86 -3.48
CA VAL A 27 8.60 0.83 -2.97
C VAL A 27 8.80 0.62 -1.46
N ASN A 28 10.03 0.57 -0.98
CA ASN A 28 10.30 0.43 0.46
C ASN A 28 9.85 1.66 1.25
N SER A 29 10.10 2.87 0.75
CA SER A 29 9.63 4.11 1.40
C SER A 29 8.10 4.16 1.50
N VAL A 30 7.39 3.83 0.42
CA VAL A 30 5.92 3.85 0.40
C VAL A 30 5.36 2.72 1.28
N TYR A 31 5.95 1.53 1.25
CA TYR A 31 5.55 0.42 2.13
C TYR A 31 5.57 0.82 3.60
N ASN A 32 6.64 1.48 4.06
CA ASN A 32 6.78 1.91 5.47
C ASN A 32 5.71 2.94 5.85
N LEU A 33 5.45 3.93 4.98
CA LEU A 33 4.42 4.95 5.22
C LEU A 33 3.01 4.35 5.19
N ALA A 34 2.69 3.54 4.19
CA ALA A 34 1.39 2.88 4.05
C ALA A 34 1.09 1.93 5.21
N SER A 35 2.10 1.21 5.71
CA SER A 35 1.98 0.37 6.91
C SER A 35 1.64 1.22 8.14
N GLY A 36 2.26 2.40 8.30
CA GLY A 36 1.92 3.36 9.36
C GLY A 36 0.49 3.91 9.25
N MET A 37 -0.06 4.02 8.05
CA MET A 37 -1.47 4.37 7.78
C MET A 37 -2.43 3.17 7.91
N ARG A 38 -1.95 2.04 8.43
CA ARG A 38 -2.74 0.79 8.62
C ARG A 38 -3.21 0.14 7.32
N TRP A 39 -2.55 0.41 6.20
CA TRP A 39 -2.80 -0.35 4.97
C TRP A 39 -2.15 -1.73 5.06
N ASN A 40 -2.77 -2.75 4.46
CA ASN A 40 -2.17 -4.07 4.31
C ASN A 40 -1.43 -4.14 2.98
N CYS A 41 -0.11 -4.29 2.99
CA CYS A 41 0.71 -4.17 1.79
C CYS A 41 1.57 -5.41 1.53
N HIS A 42 1.74 -5.76 0.26
CA HIS A 42 2.58 -6.86 -0.20
C HIS A 42 3.43 -6.42 -1.39
N LYS A 43 4.73 -6.71 -1.32
CA LYS A 43 5.68 -6.49 -2.42
C LYS A 43 5.71 -7.72 -3.31
N ARG A 44 5.79 -7.53 -4.62
CA ARG A 44 5.91 -8.60 -5.62
C ARG A 44 6.98 -8.22 -6.63
N ASP A 45 7.81 -9.18 -6.99
CA ASP A 45 8.77 -9.00 -8.08
C ASP A 45 8.04 -9.07 -9.42
N THR A 46 8.49 -8.24 -10.37
CA THR A 46 7.95 -8.26 -11.74
C THR A 46 8.65 -9.33 -12.55
N LYS A 47 7.92 -10.03 -13.43
CA LYS A 47 8.49 -11.11 -14.28
C LYS A 47 9.64 -10.65 -15.19
N ASP A 48 9.72 -9.35 -15.48
CA ASP A 48 10.78 -8.72 -16.28
C ASP A 48 12.02 -8.34 -15.44
N ALA A 49 12.25 -9.01 -14.30
CA ALA A 49 13.36 -8.79 -13.38
C ALA A 49 14.75 -9.20 -13.94
N LYS A 50 15.05 -8.94 -15.22
CA LYS A 50 16.42 -9.06 -15.71
C LYS A 50 17.37 -8.09 -15.00
N ASN A 51 16.86 -6.97 -14.47
CA ASN A 51 17.66 -5.97 -13.74
C ASN A 51 17.12 -5.57 -12.35
N ASP A 52 16.08 -6.20 -11.81
CA ASP A 52 15.47 -5.82 -10.50
C ASP A 52 15.12 -4.31 -10.37
N GLU A 53 15.00 -3.61 -11.50
CA GLU A 53 14.86 -2.15 -11.55
C GLU A 53 13.52 -1.66 -10.99
N GLU A 54 12.50 -2.52 -10.98
CA GLU A 54 11.16 -2.18 -10.51
C GLU A 54 10.56 -3.33 -9.68
N LYS A 55 9.76 -2.96 -8.68
CA LYS A 55 8.94 -3.86 -7.87
C LYS A 55 7.50 -3.38 -7.88
N LEU A 56 6.58 -4.33 -7.76
CA LEU A 56 5.17 -4.05 -7.54
C LEU A 56 4.89 -3.99 -6.04
N LEU A 57 4.17 -2.95 -5.63
CA LEU A 57 3.57 -2.86 -4.30
C LEU A 57 2.06 -2.85 -4.45
N ILE A 58 1.42 -3.81 -3.79
CA ILE A 58 -0.03 -3.94 -3.74
C ILE A 58 -0.45 -3.66 -2.31
N CYS A 59 -1.27 -2.64 -2.10
CA CYS A 59 -1.77 -2.25 -0.80
C CYS A 59 -3.28 -2.22 -0.76
N GLN A 60 -3.88 -2.70 0.33
CA GLN A 60 -5.30 -2.61 0.62
C GLN A 60 -5.52 -1.70 1.82
N LYS A 61 -6.40 -0.71 1.67
CA LYS A 61 -6.81 0.12 2.80
C LYS A 61 -7.75 -0.66 3.71
N LYS A 62 -7.37 -0.83 4.97
CA LYS A 62 -8.24 -1.48 5.96
C LYS A 62 -9.48 -0.64 6.19
N ASP A 63 -10.61 -1.31 6.36
CA ASP A 63 -11.78 -0.64 6.92
C ASP A 63 -11.51 -0.39 8.40
N TRP A 64 -11.32 0.89 8.75
CA TRP A 64 -11.04 1.32 10.10
C TRP A 64 -12.30 1.67 10.87
N ARG A 65 -13.48 1.73 10.20
CA ARG A 65 -14.75 1.87 10.91
C ARG A 65 -14.82 0.69 11.86
N SER A 66 -14.77 1.01 13.15
CA SER A 66 -14.63 0.06 14.25
C SER A 66 -15.33 -1.24 13.92
N SER A 67 -14.61 -2.35 14.00
CA SER A 67 -15.27 -3.61 14.31
C SER A 67 -16.25 -3.29 15.43
N LYS A 68 -17.56 -3.37 15.14
CA LYS A 68 -18.51 -3.59 16.23
C LYS A 68 -17.86 -4.70 17.03
N ALA A 69 -17.64 -4.44 18.32
CA ALA A 69 -17.20 -5.45 19.25
C ALA A 69 -17.96 -6.72 18.87
N ALA A 70 -17.22 -7.79 18.58
CA ALA A 70 -17.82 -9.10 18.50
C ALA A 70 -18.41 -9.33 19.89
N SER A 71 -19.67 -8.95 20.04
CA SER A 71 -20.49 -9.25 21.18
C SER A 71 -20.87 -10.71 20.99
N GLU A 72 -20.13 -11.60 21.63
CA GLU A 72 -20.57 -12.93 22.05
C GLU A 72 -19.80 -13.30 23.33
#